data_AF-A0A2E8B7T4-F1
#
_entry.id   AF-A0A2E8B7T4-F1
#
_cell.length_a   1.000
_cell.length_b   1.000
_cell.length_c   1.000
_cell.angle_alpha   90.00
_cell.angle_beta   90.00
_cell.angle_gamma   90.00
#
_symmetry.space_group_name_H-M   'P 1'
#
loop_
_entity.id
_entity.type
_entity.pdbx_description
1 polymer ?
#
loop_
_entity_poly.entity_id
_entity_poly.type
_entity_poly.pdbx_seq_one_letter_code
_entity_poly.pdbx_strand_id
1 'polypeptide(L)'
;MPTARSKFFRNKRDHLDEPKFIVHEPDHLDEMVDGNPICENNPQIRGGRTGSRAAVVQALYESDSSGHPAVATVKRLTKERELTVDDIDFATRLVKVCEDQRGHLDSRISEIASQYPSEQMPLVERNILRVAIAELEMTDAAPESVVANEAVELARLFGSNSSPKFINGVLGALLG
;
A
#
# COMPACT_ATOMS: atom_id res chain seq x y z
N MET A 1 8.03 -74.93 -20.11
CA MET A 1 8.51 -74.21 -21.32
C MET A 1 8.36 -72.70 -21.09
N PRO A 2 9.23 -71.89 -21.71
CA PRO A 2 9.77 -70.67 -21.11
C PRO A 2 9.09 -69.36 -21.55
N THR A 3 9.46 -68.31 -20.82
CA THR A 3 9.16 -66.88 -20.94
C THR A 3 9.38 -66.28 -22.33
N ALA A 4 8.53 -65.32 -22.72
CA ALA A 4 8.79 -64.36 -23.79
C ALA A 4 8.52 -62.91 -23.32
N ARG A 5 9.55 -62.07 -23.49
CA ARG A 5 9.58 -60.62 -23.25
C ARG A 5 8.70 -59.85 -24.25
N SER A 6 8.13 -58.72 -23.82
CA SER A 6 7.94 -57.56 -24.69
C SER A 6 8.05 -56.26 -23.89
N LYS A 7 8.64 -55.25 -24.52
CA LYS A 7 9.31 -54.08 -23.96
C LYS A 7 8.31 -53.00 -23.53
N PHE A 8 8.38 -52.56 -22.27
CA PHE A 8 7.85 -51.26 -21.87
C PHE A 8 8.99 -50.23 -21.92
N PHE A 9 8.92 -49.33 -22.90
CA PHE A 9 9.58 -48.03 -22.78
C PHE A 9 8.79 -47.20 -21.76
N ARG A 10 9.37 -46.96 -20.59
CA ARG A 10 8.93 -45.86 -19.71
C ARG A 10 9.89 -44.70 -19.92
N ASN A 11 9.32 -43.63 -20.45
CA ASN A 11 9.95 -42.32 -20.58
C ASN A 11 10.27 -41.77 -19.19
N LYS A 12 11.47 -41.22 -19.01
CA LYS A 12 11.93 -40.57 -17.78
C LYS A 12 10.96 -39.44 -17.41
N ARG A 13 10.46 -39.46 -16.17
CA ARG A 13 10.05 -38.24 -15.48
C ARG A 13 11.29 -37.79 -14.72
N ASP A 14 12.06 -36.88 -15.32
CA ASP A 14 13.05 -36.12 -14.58
C ASP A 14 12.28 -35.18 -13.64
N HIS A 15 12.62 -35.29 -12.36
CA HIS A 15 12.11 -34.45 -11.28
C HIS A 15 12.50 -33.01 -11.57
N LEU A 16 11.50 -32.12 -11.71
CA LEU A 16 11.75 -30.69 -11.66
C LEU A 16 12.11 -30.35 -10.22
N ASP A 17 13.38 -30.01 -9.99
CA ASP A 17 13.88 -29.47 -8.74
C ASP A 17 13.06 -28.23 -8.36
N GLU A 18 12.34 -28.28 -7.24
CA GLU A 18 11.82 -27.09 -6.60
C GLU A 18 13.01 -26.19 -6.22
N PRO A 19 12.94 -24.86 -6.44
CA PRO A 19 14.00 -23.96 -6.03
C PRO A 19 14.14 -24.04 -4.50
N LYS A 20 15.22 -24.65 -4.05
CA LYS A 20 15.61 -24.64 -2.65
C LYS A 20 16.07 -23.23 -2.30
N PHE A 21 15.17 -22.46 -1.68
CA PHE A 21 15.56 -21.24 -1.00
C PHE A 21 16.57 -21.61 0.08
N ILE A 22 17.77 -21.06 -0.02
CA ILE A 22 18.79 -21.17 1.03
C ILE A 22 18.21 -20.43 2.22
N VAL A 23 17.95 -21.15 3.31
CA VAL A 23 17.61 -20.53 4.58
C VAL A 23 18.84 -19.73 5.00
N HIS A 24 18.69 -18.43 5.12
CA HIS A 24 19.78 -17.55 5.54
C HIS A 24 20.20 -17.93 6.96
N GLU A 25 21.37 -18.53 7.12
CA GLU A 25 22.02 -18.67 8.42
C GLU A 25 22.74 -17.35 8.71
N PRO A 26 22.40 -16.65 9.80
CA PRO A 26 23.03 -15.39 10.13
C PRO A 26 24.53 -15.60 10.31
N ASP A 27 25.33 -14.74 9.67
CA ASP A 27 26.78 -14.81 9.76
C ASP A 27 27.32 -13.83 10.81
N HIS A 28 28.63 -13.93 11.07
CA HIS A 28 29.29 -13.06 12.06
C HIS A 28 29.23 -11.56 11.70
N LEU A 29 28.89 -11.18 10.47
CA LEU A 29 28.70 -9.78 10.08
C LEU A 29 27.33 -9.26 10.51
N ASP A 30 26.32 -10.12 10.58
CA ASP A 30 24.98 -9.77 11.07
C ASP A 30 24.96 -9.45 12.57
N GLU A 31 25.83 -10.09 13.36
CA GLU A 31 25.98 -9.82 14.79
C GLU A 31 26.72 -8.50 15.09
N MET A 32 27.43 -7.95 14.09
CA MET A 32 28.22 -6.72 14.23
C MET A 32 27.45 -5.45 13.90
N VAL A 33 26.16 -5.57 13.56
CA VAL A 33 25.25 -4.44 13.33
C VAL A 33 24.33 -4.33 14.56
N ASP A 34 24.55 -3.34 15.41
CA ASP A 34 23.70 -3.02 16.59
C ASP A 34 22.31 -2.49 16.21
N GLY A 35 21.63 -3.12 15.24
CA GLY A 35 20.34 -2.68 14.74
C GLY A 35 19.56 -3.79 14.07
N ASN A 36 18.23 -3.73 14.18
CA ASN A 36 17.34 -4.57 13.38
C ASN A 36 17.75 -4.54 11.90
N PRO A 37 17.65 -5.67 11.17
CA PRO A 37 18.03 -5.74 9.77
C PRO A 37 17.34 -4.64 8.98
N ILE A 38 18.13 -3.73 8.45
CA ILE A 38 17.66 -2.67 7.56
C ILE A 38 17.49 -3.35 6.21
N CYS A 39 16.31 -3.88 5.94
CA CYS A 39 15.93 -4.16 4.56
C CYS A 39 16.06 -2.85 3.78
N GLU A 40 16.89 -2.82 2.74
CA GLU A 40 17.24 -1.62 1.97
C GLU A 40 16.03 -0.91 1.29
N ASN A 41 14.81 -1.41 1.48
CA ASN A 41 13.57 -0.82 0.97
C ASN A 41 12.40 -0.83 1.96
N ASN A 42 12.63 -0.81 3.29
CA ASN A 42 11.57 -0.40 4.21
C ASN A 42 11.76 1.09 4.52
N PRO A 43 11.18 2.00 3.73
CA PRO A 43 11.15 3.39 4.13
C PRO A 43 10.39 3.43 5.45
N GLN A 44 11.12 3.63 6.55
CA GLN A 44 10.59 3.69 7.90
C GLN A 44 9.38 4.62 7.89
N ILE A 45 8.17 4.07 7.88
CA ILE A 45 6.98 4.89 7.82
C ILE A 45 6.93 5.62 9.15
N ARG A 46 7.20 6.92 9.08
CA ARG A 46 7.30 7.78 10.25
C ARG A 46 6.01 7.66 11.07
N GLY A 47 6.14 7.64 12.39
CA GLY A 47 5.00 7.78 13.30
C GLY A 47 4.26 9.11 13.10
N GLY A 48 3.25 9.39 13.92
CA GLY A 48 2.47 10.62 13.77
C GLY A 48 1.46 10.56 12.63
N ARG A 49 1.14 11.74 12.08
CA ARG A 49 0.13 11.90 11.02
C ARG A 49 0.49 11.23 9.70
N THR A 50 1.78 11.15 9.35
CA THR A 50 2.24 10.39 8.17
C THR A 50 1.93 8.90 8.32
N GLY A 51 2.23 8.31 9.48
CA GLY A 51 1.90 6.92 9.79
C GLY A 51 0.40 6.65 9.81
N SER A 52 -0.38 7.62 10.28
CA SER A 52 -1.84 7.58 10.23
C SER A 52 -2.37 7.50 8.80
N ARG A 53 -1.94 8.41 7.91
CA ARG A 53 -2.35 8.39 6.49
C ARG A 53 -1.92 7.10 5.80
N ALA A 54 -0.71 6.62 6.07
CA ALA A 54 -0.24 5.35 5.53
C ALA A 54 -1.10 4.16 5.96
N ALA A 55 -1.53 4.11 7.22
CA ALA A 55 -2.45 3.09 7.70
C ALA A 55 -3.80 3.16 6.97
N VAL A 56 -4.32 4.37 6.74
CA VAL A 56 -5.58 4.57 5.98
C VAL A 56 -5.43 4.12 4.53
N VAL A 57 -4.36 4.50 3.83
CA VAL A 57 -4.11 4.07 2.44
C VAL A 57 -4.06 2.56 2.33
N GLN A 58 -3.33 1.89 3.23
CA GLN A 58 -3.24 0.42 3.26
C GLN A 58 -4.60 -0.23 3.55
N ALA A 59 -5.38 0.33 4.48
CA ALA A 59 -6.70 -0.19 4.80
C ALA A 59 -7.69 -0.06 3.63
N LEU A 60 -7.67 1.06 2.92
CA LEU A 60 -8.49 1.28 1.73
C LEU A 60 -8.06 0.36 0.58
N TYR A 61 -6.74 0.15 0.40
CA TYR A 61 -6.23 -0.80 -0.59
C TYR A 61 -6.69 -2.25 -0.27
N GLU A 62 -6.61 -2.67 0.98
CA GLU A 62 -7.10 -3.99 1.41
C GLU A 62 -8.61 -4.10 1.15
N SER A 63 -9.37 -3.06 1.47
CA SER A 63 -10.81 -3.01 1.20
C SER A 63 -11.15 -3.11 -0.29
N ASP A 64 -10.48 -2.33 -1.13
CA ASP A 64 -10.70 -2.33 -2.57
C ASP A 64 -10.31 -3.65 -3.24
N SER A 65 -9.25 -4.32 -2.75
CA SER A 65 -8.71 -5.55 -3.35
C SER A 65 -9.36 -6.83 -2.84
N SER A 66 -9.81 -6.87 -1.58
CA SER A 66 -10.31 -8.08 -0.92
C SER A 66 -11.74 -7.95 -0.36
N GLY A 67 -12.31 -6.75 -0.32
CA GLY A 67 -13.62 -6.48 0.25
C GLY A 67 -13.64 -6.43 1.79
N HIS A 68 -12.49 -6.49 2.46
CA HIS A 68 -12.43 -6.35 3.91
C HIS A 68 -12.86 -4.94 4.37
N PRO A 69 -13.47 -4.79 5.56
CA PRO A 69 -13.87 -3.48 6.06
C PRO A 69 -12.66 -2.60 6.40
N ALA A 70 -12.48 -1.47 5.70
CA ALA A 70 -11.34 -0.57 5.88
C ALA A 70 -11.19 -0.08 7.33
N VAL A 71 -12.30 0.21 8.02
CA VAL A 71 -12.29 0.66 9.42
C VAL A 71 -11.70 -0.40 10.37
N ALA A 72 -11.97 -1.69 10.13
CA ALA A 72 -11.40 -2.76 10.95
C ALA A 72 -9.89 -2.93 10.66
N THR A 73 -9.51 -2.85 9.39
CA THR A 73 -8.13 -2.93 8.96
C THR A 73 -7.29 -1.77 9.49
N VAL A 74 -7.80 -0.54 9.49
CA VAL A 74 -7.07 0.62 10.04
C VAL A 74 -6.75 0.41 11.51
N LYS A 75 -7.71 -0.07 12.33
CA LYS A 75 -7.48 -0.30 13.76
C LYS A 75 -6.35 -1.30 14.03
N ARG A 76 -6.27 -2.34 13.19
CA ARG A 76 -5.19 -3.33 13.26
C ARG A 76 -3.85 -2.67 12.90
N LEU A 77 -3.79 -1.97 11.77
CA LEU A 77 -2.57 -1.33 11.27
C LEU A 77 -2.03 -0.24 12.21
N THR A 78 -2.90 0.60 12.79
CA THR A 78 -2.47 1.66 13.70
C THR A 78 -1.90 1.10 15.01
N LYS A 79 -2.40 -0.06 15.46
CA LYS A 79 -1.87 -0.78 16.61
C LYS A 79 -0.52 -1.43 16.30
N GLU A 80 -0.38 -2.09 15.15
CA GLU A 80 0.89 -2.68 14.69
C GLU A 80 2.01 -1.64 14.56
N ARG A 81 1.64 -0.39 14.25
CA ARG A 81 2.55 0.76 14.13
C ARG A 81 2.80 1.50 15.44
N GLU A 82 2.18 1.08 16.54
CA GLU A 82 2.30 1.72 17.86
C GLU A 82 2.00 3.23 17.81
N LEU A 83 1.00 3.65 17.02
CA LEU A 83 0.64 5.06 16.92
C LEU A 83 0.05 5.59 18.24
N THR A 84 0.19 6.90 18.44
CA THR A 84 -0.40 7.58 19.58
C THR A 84 -1.93 7.56 19.51
N VAL A 85 -2.60 7.79 20.65
CA VAL A 85 -4.07 7.84 20.70
C VAL A 85 -4.62 8.90 19.73
N ASP A 86 -4.00 10.08 19.68
CA ASP A 86 -4.42 11.18 18.79
C ASP A 86 -4.27 10.82 17.31
N ASP A 87 -3.22 10.06 16.96
CA ASP A 87 -2.97 9.58 15.59
C ASP A 87 -3.95 8.46 15.21
N ILE A 88 -4.27 7.55 16.14
CA ILE A 88 -5.29 6.52 15.95
C ILE A 88 -6.66 7.16 15.71
N ASP A 89 -7.02 8.17 16.49
CA ASP A 89 -8.29 8.89 16.35
C ASP A 89 -8.37 9.62 15.01
N PHE A 90 -7.27 10.25 14.59
CA PHE A 90 -7.21 10.85 13.26
C PHE A 90 -7.34 9.82 12.13
N ALA A 91 -6.59 8.73 12.16
CA ALA A 91 -6.68 7.67 11.15
C ALA A 91 -8.10 7.08 11.08
N THR A 92 -8.74 6.89 12.24
CA THR A 92 -10.10 6.36 12.34
C THR A 92 -11.14 7.30 11.76
N ARG A 93 -11.02 8.62 12.01
CA ARG A 93 -11.90 9.62 11.39
C ARG A 93 -11.68 9.68 9.88
N LEU A 94 -10.42 9.72 9.44
CA LEU A 94 -10.07 9.84 8.03
C LEU A 94 -10.54 8.64 7.20
N VAL A 95 -10.31 7.40 7.67
CA VAL A 95 -10.81 6.21 6.96
C VAL A 95 -12.34 6.20 6.87
N LYS A 96 -13.03 6.69 7.90
CA LYS A 96 -14.49 6.77 7.90
C LYS A 96 -15.00 7.78 6.87
N VAL A 97 -14.39 8.96 6.78
CA VAL A 97 -14.70 9.94 5.72
C VAL A 97 -14.50 9.32 4.34
N CYS A 98 -13.38 8.64 4.12
CA CYS A 98 -13.09 7.95 2.86
C CYS A 98 -14.16 6.91 2.48
N GLU A 99 -14.61 6.09 3.44
CA GLU A 99 -15.65 5.08 3.21
C GLU A 99 -17.02 5.71 2.96
N ASP A 100 -17.43 6.65 3.81
CA ASP A 100 -18.75 7.29 3.77
C ASP A 100 -18.93 8.12 2.48
N GLN A 101 -17.83 8.65 1.92
CA GLN A 101 -17.83 9.51 0.73
C GLN A 101 -17.18 8.86 -0.49
N ARG A 102 -16.95 7.54 -0.50
CA ARG A 102 -16.17 6.86 -1.55
C ARG A 102 -16.56 7.26 -2.99
N GLY A 103 -17.86 7.24 -3.30
CA GLY A 103 -18.35 7.61 -4.64
C GLY A 103 -18.16 9.09 -4.99
N HIS A 104 -18.27 9.99 -4.01
CA HIS A 104 -17.99 11.43 -4.19
C HIS A 104 -16.50 11.65 -4.47
N LEU A 105 -15.63 11.04 -3.68
CA LEU A 105 -14.17 11.12 -3.85
C LEU A 105 -13.74 10.58 -5.22
N ASP A 106 -14.27 9.45 -5.65
CA ASP A 106 -13.98 8.88 -6.97
C ASP A 106 -14.46 9.76 -8.14
N SER A 107 -15.59 10.43 -7.95
CA SER A 107 -16.13 11.39 -8.92
C SER A 107 -15.20 12.60 -9.03
N ARG A 108 -14.81 13.18 -7.89
CA ARG A 108 -13.84 14.29 -7.81
C ARG A 108 -12.52 13.93 -8.49
N ILE A 109 -11.99 12.74 -8.21
CA ILE A 109 -10.76 12.24 -8.86
C ILE A 109 -10.94 12.19 -10.38
N SER A 110 -12.06 11.66 -10.85
CA SER A 110 -12.33 11.50 -12.29
C SER A 110 -12.52 12.84 -13.02
N GLU A 111 -13.10 13.85 -12.35
CA GLU A 111 -13.23 15.21 -12.88
C GLU A 111 -11.88 15.86 -13.14
N ILE A 112 -10.94 15.71 -12.20
CA ILE A 112 -9.61 16.34 -12.25
C ILE A 112 -8.69 15.53 -13.18
N ALA A 113 -8.68 14.21 -13.02
CA ALA A 113 -7.90 13.28 -13.83
C ALA A 113 -8.70 12.83 -15.05
N SER A 114 -9.26 13.77 -15.81
CA SER A 114 -10.18 13.49 -16.93
C SER A 114 -9.60 12.58 -18.04
N GLN A 115 -8.27 12.45 -18.12
CA GLN A 115 -7.58 11.50 -19.02
C GLN A 115 -7.48 10.07 -18.46
N TYR A 116 -7.83 9.85 -17.19
CA TYR A 116 -7.76 8.58 -16.47
C TYR A 116 -9.03 8.36 -15.63
N PRO A 117 -10.03 7.61 -16.14
CA PRO A 117 -11.17 7.20 -15.33
C PRO A 117 -10.68 6.53 -14.03
N SER A 118 -11.27 6.88 -12.87
CA SER A 118 -10.82 6.38 -11.56
C SER A 118 -10.80 4.84 -11.46
N GLU A 119 -11.65 4.15 -12.23
CA GLU A 119 -11.68 2.69 -12.32
C GLU A 119 -10.45 2.08 -13.00
N GLN A 120 -9.75 2.85 -13.83
CA GLN A 120 -8.54 2.42 -14.55
C GLN A 120 -7.26 2.87 -13.83
N MET A 121 -7.40 3.72 -12.80
CA MET A 121 -6.30 4.15 -11.97
C MET A 121 -5.82 2.99 -11.09
N PRO A 122 -4.50 2.76 -10.95
CA PRO A 122 -4.03 1.73 -10.03
C PRO A 122 -4.48 2.05 -8.60
N LEU A 123 -4.79 0.98 -7.85
CA LEU A 123 -5.47 1.09 -6.55
C LEU A 123 -4.71 1.95 -5.55
N VAL A 124 -3.38 1.92 -5.60
CA VAL A 124 -2.53 2.70 -4.69
C VAL A 124 -2.72 4.19 -4.93
N GLU A 125 -2.57 4.65 -6.17
CA GLU A 125 -2.73 6.07 -6.54
C GLU A 125 -4.14 6.56 -6.25
N ARG A 126 -5.16 5.75 -6.60
CA ARG A 126 -6.55 6.10 -6.30
C ARG A 126 -6.78 6.29 -4.80
N ASN A 127 -6.29 5.37 -3.98
CA ASN A 127 -6.47 5.46 -2.53
C ASN A 127 -5.65 6.57 -1.89
N ILE A 128 -4.47 6.91 -2.42
CA ILE A 128 -3.72 8.10 -2.00
C ILE A 128 -4.52 9.38 -2.29
N LEU A 129 -5.10 9.50 -3.49
CA LEU A 129 -5.92 10.66 -3.85
C LEU A 129 -7.19 10.75 -3.01
N ARG A 130 -7.87 9.61 -2.75
CA ARG A 130 -9.04 9.58 -1.85
C ARG A 130 -8.67 10.11 -0.47
N VAL A 131 -7.55 9.66 0.10
CA VAL A 131 -7.07 10.12 1.41
C VAL A 131 -6.76 11.61 1.40
N ALA A 132 -6.06 12.10 0.37
CA ALA A 132 -5.71 13.52 0.27
C ALA A 132 -6.97 14.40 0.16
N ILE A 133 -7.90 14.06 -0.73
CA ILE A 133 -9.14 14.83 -0.94
C ILE A 133 -10.03 14.77 0.30
N ALA A 134 -10.21 13.58 0.88
CA ALA A 134 -11.00 13.43 2.11
C ALA A 134 -10.44 14.28 3.26
N GLU A 135 -9.13 14.31 3.43
CA GLU A 135 -8.50 15.14 4.45
C GLU A 135 -8.69 16.64 4.20
N LEU A 136 -8.58 17.09 2.94
CA LEU A 136 -8.84 18.48 2.56
C LEU A 136 -10.28 18.91 2.84
N GLU A 137 -11.24 17.97 2.80
CA GLU A 137 -12.65 18.22 3.09
C GLU A 137 -12.98 18.15 4.60
N MET A 138 -12.03 17.78 5.47
CA MET A 138 -12.21 17.76 6.92
C MET A 138 -12.16 19.17 7.53
N THR A 139 -12.93 19.40 8.60
CA THR A 139 -12.96 20.70 9.30
C THR A 139 -11.64 21.05 10.00
N ASP A 140 -10.86 20.03 10.39
CA ASP A 140 -9.55 20.15 11.03
C ASP A 140 -8.40 19.79 10.07
N ALA A 141 -8.60 20.03 8.77
CA ALA A 141 -7.61 19.76 7.73
C ALA A 141 -6.27 20.46 8.00
N ALA A 142 -5.18 19.75 7.71
CA ALA A 142 -3.87 20.38 7.59
C ALA A 142 -3.84 21.36 6.40
N PRO A 143 -2.89 22.32 6.34
CA PRO A 143 -2.75 23.18 5.18
C PRO A 143 -2.63 22.39 3.88
N GLU A 144 -3.20 22.89 2.79
CA GLU A 144 -3.28 22.18 1.50
C GLU A 144 -1.91 21.71 1.00
N SER A 145 -0.88 22.55 1.17
CA SER A 145 0.51 22.22 0.81
C SER A 145 1.08 21.05 1.61
N VAL A 146 0.69 20.90 2.89
CA VAL A 146 1.09 19.78 3.73
C VAL A 146 0.39 18.50 3.25
N VAL A 147 -0.92 18.55 3.01
CA VAL A 147 -1.66 17.37 2.52
C VAL A 147 -1.12 16.91 1.16
N ALA A 148 -0.85 17.84 0.25
CA ALA A 148 -0.27 17.54 -1.05
C ALA A 148 1.14 16.92 -0.93
N ASN A 149 2.00 17.48 -0.08
CA ASN A 149 3.33 16.93 0.16
C ASN A 149 3.27 15.51 0.73
N GLU A 150 2.40 15.27 1.72
CA GLU A 150 2.21 13.94 2.33
C GLU A 150 1.68 12.91 1.32
N ALA A 151 0.77 13.30 0.44
CA ALA A 151 0.29 12.43 -0.63
C ALA A 151 1.40 12.03 -1.61
N VAL A 152 2.27 12.97 -1.98
CA VAL A 152 3.44 12.71 -2.84
C VAL A 152 4.42 11.77 -2.15
N GLU A 153 4.67 11.95 -0.85
CA GLU A 153 5.53 11.05 -0.08
C GLU A 153 4.92 9.64 0.00
N LEU A 154 3.63 9.50 0.29
CA LEU A 154 2.95 8.20 0.25
C LEU A 154 3.05 7.52 -1.12
N ALA A 155 3.03 8.30 -2.21
CA ALA A 155 3.20 7.79 -3.56
C ALA A 155 4.63 7.28 -3.81
N ARG A 156 5.66 7.87 -3.16
CA ARG A 156 7.03 7.33 -3.18
C ARG A 156 7.12 6.02 -2.40
N LEU A 157 6.36 5.89 -1.32
CA LEU A 157 6.40 4.74 -0.43
C LEU A 157 5.68 3.52 -1.03
N PHE A 158 4.54 3.72 -1.66
CA PHE A 158 3.66 2.62 -2.10
C PHE A 158 3.53 2.48 -3.62
N GLY A 159 3.79 3.56 -4.36
CA GLY A 159 3.60 3.60 -5.79
C GLY A 159 4.83 3.15 -6.58
N SER A 160 4.73 3.31 -7.88
CA SER A 160 5.84 3.17 -8.82
C SER A 160 6.67 4.45 -8.93
N ASN A 161 7.76 4.41 -9.69
CA ASN A 161 8.63 5.58 -9.93
C ASN A 161 7.90 6.77 -10.57
N SER A 162 6.79 6.56 -11.28
CA SER A 162 5.99 7.64 -11.90
C SER A 162 4.91 8.21 -10.97
N SER A 163 4.56 7.50 -9.90
CA SER A 163 3.43 7.83 -9.02
C SER A 163 3.56 9.18 -8.31
N PRO A 164 4.73 9.59 -7.76
CA PRO A 164 4.88 10.90 -7.13
C PRO A 164 4.58 12.06 -8.08
N LYS A 165 5.04 11.98 -9.33
CA LYS A 165 4.80 13.00 -10.36
C LYS A 165 3.31 13.04 -10.74
N PHE A 166 2.69 11.88 -10.87
CA PHE A 166 1.27 11.77 -11.17
C PHE A 166 0.41 12.41 -10.07
N ILE A 167 0.60 12.00 -8.81
CA ILE A 167 -0.14 12.53 -7.65
C ILE A 167 0.03 14.04 -7.53
N ASN A 168 1.27 14.54 -7.66
CA ASN A 168 1.52 15.98 -7.65
C ASN A 168 0.81 16.73 -8.78
N GLY A 169 0.74 16.14 -9.97
CA GLY A 169 0.01 16.72 -11.10
C GLY A 169 -1.49 16.82 -10.86
N VAL A 170 -2.11 15.75 -10.33
CA VAL A 170 -3.55 15.72 -10.02
C VAL A 170 -3.87 16.70 -8.90
N LEU A 171 -3.14 16.68 -7.78
CA LEU A 171 -3.39 17.59 -6.66
C LEU A 171 -3.07 19.04 -7.01
N GLY A 172 -2.07 19.30 -7.86
CA GLY A 172 -1.79 20.64 -8.37
C GLY A 172 -2.93 21.20 -9.21
N ALA A 173 -3.63 20.36 -9.98
CA ALA A 173 -4.82 20.77 -10.74
C ALA A 173 -6.07 20.93 -9.86
N LEU A 174 -6.10 20.32 -8.68
CA LEU A 174 -7.18 20.46 -7.71
C LEU A 174 -7.09 21.75 -6.89
N LEU A 175 -5.86 22.13 -6.50
CA LEU A 175 -5.57 23.22 -5.57
C LEU A 175 -5.30 24.56 -6.27
N GLY A 176 -5.13 24.56 -7.60
CA GLY A 176 -4.90 25.75 -8.43
C GLY A 176 -6.13 26.16 -9.23
#